data_AF-A0A1E5XR20-F1
#
_entry.id   AF-A0A1E5XR20-F1
#
_cell.length_a   1.000
_cell.length_b   1.000
_cell.length_c   1.000
_cell.angle_alpha   90.00
_cell.angle_beta   90.00
_cell.angle_gamma   90.00
#
_symmetry.space_group_name_H-M   'P 1'
#
loop_
_entity.id
_entity.type
_entity.pdbx_description
1 polymer ?
#
loop_
_entity_poly.entity_id
_entity_poly.type
_entity_poly.pdbx_seq_one_letter_code
_entity_poly.pdbx_strand_id
1 'polypeptide(L)'
;MSAQVQLARDAAYATILNRKRREFHLRVAKAIETLFADRLEGQAHRLAQHFELAGNDERAKLYYAMAGEVAQQVNANAEALAHFARAIAAARRLGDPEHEIAALAARQKKSEAATA
;
A
#
# COMPACT_ATOMS: atom_id res chain seq x y z
N MET A 1 24.49 4.19 -35.34
CA MET A 1 23.01 4.02 -35.29
C MET A 1 22.55 2.78 -34.51
N SER A 2 23.41 1.85 -34.07
CA SER A 2 23.02 0.65 -33.32
C SER A 2 22.73 0.86 -31.82
N ALA A 3 23.35 1.85 -31.17
CA ALA A 3 23.19 2.09 -29.74
C ALA A 3 21.78 2.58 -29.32
N GLN A 4 21.08 3.35 -30.18
CA GLN A 4 19.74 3.86 -29.88
C GLN A 4 18.69 2.74 -29.86
N VAL A 5 18.79 1.76 -30.75
CA VAL A 5 17.86 0.61 -30.80
C VAL A 5 17.99 -0.28 -29.57
N GLN A 6 19.21 -0.42 -29.03
CA GLN A 6 19.45 -1.25 -27.85
C GLN A 6 18.87 -0.62 -26.57
N LEU A 7 19.07 0.67 -26.35
CA LEU A 7 18.45 1.39 -25.23
C LEU A 7 16.92 1.41 -25.31
N ALA A 8 16.36 1.56 -26.52
CA ALA A 8 14.91 1.50 -26.72
C ALA A 8 14.35 0.09 -26.40
N ARG A 9 15.07 -0.97 -26.77
CA ARG A 9 14.71 -2.36 -26.46
C ARG A 9 14.77 -2.63 -24.95
N ASP A 10 15.83 -2.19 -24.28
CA ASP A 10 16.01 -2.39 -22.85
C ASP A 10 14.93 -1.65 -22.04
N ALA A 11 14.61 -0.41 -22.42
CA ALA A 11 13.52 0.36 -21.82
C ALA A 11 12.14 -0.29 -22.05
N ALA A 12 11.87 -0.78 -23.26
CA ALA A 12 10.64 -1.53 -23.56
C ALA A 12 10.54 -2.82 -22.74
N TYR A 13 11.64 -3.57 -22.63
CA TYR A 13 11.68 -4.82 -21.86
C TYR A 13 11.49 -4.59 -20.36
N ALA A 14 12.15 -3.57 -19.80
CA ALA A 14 11.96 -3.16 -18.41
C ALA A 14 10.51 -2.77 -18.13
N THR A 15 9.86 -2.07 -19.06
CA THR A 15 8.45 -1.68 -18.96
C THR A 15 7.52 -2.89 -18.94
N ILE A 16 7.75 -3.87 -19.83
CA ILE A 16 6.99 -5.13 -19.84
C ILE A 16 7.18 -5.89 -18.53
N LEU A 17 8.41 -5.96 -18.02
CA LEU A 17 8.73 -6.66 -16.78
C LEU A 17 8.06 -6.00 -15.57
N ASN A 18 8.06 -4.67 -15.52
CA ASN A 18 7.36 -3.89 -14.49
C ASN A 18 5.85 -4.13 -14.53
N ARG A 19 5.25 -4.14 -15.73
CA ARG A 19 3.82 -4.42 -15.90
C ARG A 19 3.46 -5.83 -15.40
N LYS A 20 4.23 -6.84 -15.79
CA LYS A 20 4.02 -8.23 -15.35
C LYS A 20 4.17 -8.37 -13.83
N ARG A 21 5.16 -7.70 -13.24
CA ARG A 21 5.35 -7.69 -11.78
C ARG A 21 4.12 -7.13 -11.06
N ARG A 22 3.60 -5.97 -11.51
CA ARG A 22 2.38 -5.37 -10.96
C ARG A 22 1.18 -6.33 -11.06
N GLU A 23 1.02 -6.98 -12.20
CA GLU A 23 -0.04 -7.97 -12.42
C GLU A 23 0.06 -9.16 -11.45
N PHE A 24 1.27 -9.68 -11.22
CA PHE A 24 1.47 -10.75 -10.24
C PHE A 24 1.13 -10.30 -8.82
N HIS A 25 1.56 -9.12 -8.39
CA HIS A 25 1.20 -8.59 -7.08
C HIS A 25 -0.32 -8.41 -6.94
N LEU A 26 -1.01 -7.94 -7.99
CA LEU A 26 -2.46 -7.81 -7.99
C LEU A 26 -3.16 -9.16 -7.84
N ARG A 27 -2.69 -10.19 -8.57
CA ARG A 27 -3.25 -11.54 -8.49
C ARG A 27 -3.06 -12.15 -7.11
N VAL A 28 -1.89 -11.98 -6.50
CA VAL A 28 -1.62 -12.44 -5.13
C VAL A 28 -2.51 -11.71 -4.14
N ALA A 29 -2.64 -10.39 -4.24
CA ALA A 29 -3.50 -9.60 -3.36
C ALA A 29 -4.96 -10.08 -3.40
N LYS A 30 -5.52 -10.26 -4.61
CA LYS A 30 -6.88 -10.77 -4.81
C LYS A 30 -7.06 -12.19 -4.28
N ALA A 31 -6.05 -13.05 -4.44
CA ALA A 31 -6.08 -14.40 -3.90
C ALA A 31 -6.10 -14.39 -2.37
N ILE A 32 -5.26 -13.57 -1.73
CA ILE A 32 -5.27 -13.40 -0.27
C ILE A 32 -6.63 -12.87 0.18
N GLU A 33 -7.16 -11.84 -0.49
CA GLU A 33 -8.48 -11.29 -0.14
C GLU A 33 -9.58 -12.36 -0.20
N THR A 34 -9.56 -13.21 -1.24
CA THR A 34 -10.56 -14.26 -1.42
C THR A 34 -10.40 -15.38 -0.37
N LEU A 35 -9.18 -15.84 -0.13
CA LEU A 35 -8.90 -16.96 0.78
C LEU A 35 -9.05 -16.58 2.27
N PHE A 36 -8.98 -15.29 2.58
CA PHE A 36 -9.01 -14.76 3.93
C PHE A 36 -10.13 -13.73 4.13
N ALA A 37 -11.23 -13.82 3.34
CA ALA A 37 -12.33 -12.85 3.35
C ALA A 37 -12.89 -12.56 4.75
N ASP A 38 -12.98 -13.59 5.61
CA ASP A 38 -13.51 -13.45 6.98
C ASP A 38 -12.45 -13.00 8.01
N ARG A 39 -11.20 -12.81 7.59
CA ARG A 39 -10.04 -12.54 8.47
C ARG A 39 -9.01 -11.63 7.81
N LEU A 40 -9.50 -10.59 7.12
CA LEU A 40 -8.66 -9.65 6.37
C LEU A 40 -7.74 -8.84 7.28
N GLU A 41 -8.16 -8.51 8.50
CA GLU A 41 -7.36 -7.76 9.47
C GLU A 41 -5.99 -8.41 9.72
N GLY A 42 -5.95 -9.73 9.90
CA GLY A 42 -4.71 -10.49 10.09
C GLY A 42 -3.79 -10.51 8.85
N GLN A 43 -4.31 -10.17 7.67
CA GLN A 43 -3.56 -10.08 6.42
C GLN A 43 -3.41 -8.63 5.92
N ALA A 44 -3.92 -7.63 6.65
CA ALA A 44 -4.03 -6.26 6.17
C ALA A 44 -2.69 -5.68 5.73
N HIS A 45 -1.63 -5.85 6.53
CA HIS A 45 -0.29 -5.38 6.19
C HIS A 45 0.24 -6.00 4.87
N ARG A 46 -0.02 -7.29 4.63
CA ARG A 46 0.39 -7.98 3.39
C ARG A 46 -0.43 -7.54 2.21
N LEU A 47 -1.75 -7.46 2.37
CA LEU A 47 -2.66 -6.98 1.34
C LEU A 47 -2.28 -5.57 0.89
N ALA A 48 -2.02 -4.67 1.83
CA ALA A 48 -1.61 -3.31 1.57
C ALA A 48 -0.33 -3.25 0.71
N GLN A 49 0.71 -4.00 1.10
CA GLN A 49 1.97 -4.08 0.34
C GLN A 49 1.76 -4.64 -1.06
N HIS A 50 0.97 -5.71 -1.21
CA HIS A 50 0.72 -6.29 -2.53
C HIS A 50 -0.10 -5.34 -3.43
N PHE A 51 -1.09 -4.63 -2.90
CA PHE A 51 -1.83 -3.64 -3.68
C PHE A 51 -0.98 -2.41 -4.03
N GLU A 52 -0.12 -1.94 -3.12
CA GLU A 52 0.84 -0.86 -3.41
C GLU A 52 1.81 -1.26 -4.53
N LEU A 53 2.40 -2.46 -4.45
CA LEU A 53 3.30 -2.99 -5.48
C LEU A 53 2.57 -3.28 -6.81
N ALA A 54 1.25 -3.48 -6.77
CA ALA A 54 0.41 -3.58 -7.95
C ALA A 54 0.07 -2.21 -8.57
N GLY A 55 0.33 -1.10 -7.86
CA GLY A 55 -0.08 0.24 -8.24
C GLY A 55 -1.57 0.51 -8.04
N ASN A 56 -2.25 -0.24 -7.15
CA ASN A 56 -3.63 -0.01 -6.77
C ASN A 56 -3.66 0.78 -5.45
N ASP A 57 -3.58 2.11 -5.57
CA ASP A 57 -3.49 3.01 -4.41
C ASP A 57 -4.77 3.01 -3.57
N GLU A 58 -5.94 2.81 -4.17
CA GLU A 58 -7.23 2.74 -3.46
C GLU A 58 -7.23 1.60 -2.45
N ARG A 59 -6.84 0.41 -2.91
CA ARG A 59 -6.78 -0.79 -2.07
C ARG A 59 -5.60 -0.75 -1.11
N ALA A 60 -4.46 -0.18 -1.53
CA ALA A 60 -3.32 0.04 -0.64
C ALA A 60 -3.70 0.97 0.53
N LYS A 61 -4.37 2.10 0.26
CA LYS A 61 -4.90 3.03 1.28
C LYS A 61 -5.76 2.29 2.30
N LEU A 62 -6.75 1.56 1.81
CA LEU A 62 -7.69 0.80 2.65
C LEU A 62 -6.97 -0.14 3.61
N TYR A 63 -6.09 -1.00 3.09
CA TYR A 63 -5.44 -2.00 3.93
C TYR A 63 -4.30 -1.45 4.78
N TYR A 64 -3.63 -0.38 4.36
CA TYR A 64 -2.68 0.30 5.25
C TYR A 64 -3.38 0.99 6.41
N ALA A 65 -4.56 1.58 6.19
CA ALA A 65 -5.36 2.14 7.28
C ALA A 65 -5.80 1.03 8.27
N MET A 66 -6.32 -0.08 7.75
CA MET A 66 -6.70 -1.25 8.56
C MET A 66 -5.50 -1.84 9.32
N ALA A 67 -4.34 -1.99 8.68
CA ALA A 67 -3.12 -2.48 9.34
C ALA A 67 -2.66 -1.53 10.45
N GLY A 68 -2.80 -0.21 10.25
CA GLY A 68 -2.53 0.79 11.28
C GLY A 68 -3.45 0.66 12.48
N GLU A 69 -4.74 0.43 12.25
CA GLU A 69 -5.74 0.22 13.31
C GLU A 69 -5.48 -1.08 14.09
N VAL A 70 -5.18 -2.18 13.41
CA VAL A 70 -4.82 -3.46 14.06
C VAL A 70 -3.56 -3.28 14.90
N ALA A 71 -2.54 -2.58 14.38
CA ALA A 71 -1.32 -2.30 15.13
C ALA A 71 -1.57 -1.42 16.37
N GLN A 72 -2.48 -0.43 16.28
CA GLN A 72 -2.92 0.35 17.44
C GLN A 72 -3.56 -0.51 18.52
N GLN A 73 -4.44 -1.44 18.14
CA GLN A 73 -5.16 -2.30 19.08
C GLN A 73 -4.21 -3.19 19.91
N VAL A 74 -3.05 -3.57 19.34
CA VAL A 74 -2.03 -4.37 20.02
C VAL A 74 -0.86 -3.54 20.56
N ASN A 75 -1.00 -2.21 20.63
CA ASN A 75 0.02 -1.25 21.08
C ASN A 75 1.35 -1.29 20.29
N ALA A 76 1.34 -1.79 19.05
CA ALA A 76 2.46 -1.73 18.12
C ALA A 76 2.53 -0.34 17.45
N ASN A 77 2.70 0.72 18.25
CA ASN A 77 2.57 2.11 17.81
C ASN A 77 3.55 2.51 16.69
N ALA A 78 4.77 2.00 16.71
CA ALA A 78 5.74 2.23 15.62
C ALA A 78 5.27 1.65 14.28
N GLU A 79 4.68 0.44 14.30
CA GLU A 79 4.10 -0.18 13.10
C GLU A 79 2.87 0.57 12.63
N ALA A 80 2.01 0.99 13.56
CA ALA A 80 0.84 1.81 13.25
C ALA A 80 1.22 3.12 12.55
N LEU A 81 2.23 3.84 13.05
CA LEU A 81 2.77 5.05 12.43
C LEU A 81 3.22 4.81 10.99
N ALA A 82 3.98 3.72 10.76
CA ALA A 82 4.47 3.35 9.44
C ALA A 82 3.32 3.01 8.48
N HIS A 83 2.28 2.32 8.96
CA HIS A 83 1.11 1.97 8.17
C HIS A 83 0.27 3.20 7.81
N PHE A 84 -0.05 4.07 8.77
CA PHE A 84 -0.80 5.30 8.47
C PHE A 84 -0.03 6.25 7.54
N ALA A 85 1.31 6.34 7.68
CA ALA A 85 2.13 7.12 6.75
C ALA A 85 1.98 6.66 5.30
N ARG A 86 1.95 5.33 5.07
CA ARG A 86 1.74 4.78 3.72
C ARG A 86 0.30 4.96 3.24
N ALA A 87 -0.70 4.85 4.12
CA ALA A 87 -2.09 5.15 3.78
C ALA A 87 -2.27 6.60 3.33
N ILE A 88 -1.67 7.56 4.05
CA ILE A 88 -1.66 8.99 3.70
C ILE A 88 -0.95 9.23 2.36
N ALA A 89 0.19 8.58 2.12
CA ALA A 89 0.90 8.69 0.85
C ALA A 89 0.06 8.17 -0.33
N ALA A 90 -0.66 7.06 -0.16
CA ALA A 90 -1.58 6.54 -1.16
C ALA A 90 -2.77 7.49 -1.41
N ALA A 91 -3.38 8.01 -0.34
CA ALA A 91 -4.48 8.97 -0.42
C ALA A 91 -4.09 10.24 -1.20
N ARG A 92 -2.88 10.76 -0.97
CA ARG A 92 -2.32 11.89 -1.72
C ARG A 92 -2.13 11.59 -3.21
N ARG A 93 -1.71 10.36 -3.57
CA ARG A 93 -1.58 9.95 -4.99
C ARG A 93 -2.94 9.83 -5.67
N LEU A 94 -3.97 9.41 -4.94
CA LEU A 94 -5.36 9.36 -5.43
C LEU A 94 -5.97 10.76 -5.60
N GLY A 95 -5.41 11.78 -4.95
CA GLY A 95 -6.03 13.10 -4.88
C GLY A 95 -7.27 13.10 -3.99
N ASP A 96 -7.29 12.24 -2.95
CA ASP A 96 -8.40 12.17 -2.00
C ASP A 96 -8.61 13.54 -1.32
N PRO A 97 -9.85 13.86 -0.92
CA PRO A 97 -10.14 15.09 -0.21
C PRO A 97 -9.30 15.25 1.07
N GLU A 98 -8.90 16.48 1.37
CA GLU A 98 -8.08 16.79 2.56
C GLU A 98 -8.70 16.30 3.87
N HIS A 99 -10.04 16.22 3.97
CA HIS A 99 -10.70 15.70 5.16
C HIS A 99 -10.47 14.19 5.37
N GLU A 100 -10.33 13.39 4.29
CA GLU A 100 -9.96 11.97 4.40
C GLU A 100 -8.50 11.82 4.84
N ILE A 101 -7.61 12.63 4.26
CA ILE A 101 -6.18 12.64 4.61
C ILE A 101 -5.99 13.07 6.07
N ALA A 102 -6.74 14.09 6.52
CA ALA A 102 -6.73 14.56 7.90
C ALA A 102 -7.23 13.49 8.88
N ALA A 103 -8.23 12.68 8.50
CA ALA A 103 -8.71 11.58 9.33
C ALA A 103 -7.62 10.51 9.56
N LEU A 104 -6.86 10.14 8.51
CA LEU A 104 -5.72 9.23 8.64
C LEU A 104 -4.60 9.85 9.49
N ALA A 105 -4.29 11.13 9.29
CA ALA A 105 -3.28 11.83 10.07
C ALA A 105 -3.65 11.96 11.56
N ALA A 106 -4.94 12.12 11.88
CA ALA A 106 -5.43 12.14 13.25
C ALA A 106 -5.23 10.77 13.94
N ARG A 107 -5.47 9.66 13.22
CA ARG A 107 -5.18 8.30 13.72
C ARG A 107 -3.67 8.12 13.93
N GLN A 108 -2.84 8.57 13.00
CA GLN A 108 -1.38 8.53 13.11
C GLN A 108 -0.87 9.28 14.36
N LYS A 109 -1.32 10.52 14.60
CA LYS A 109 -0.93 11.31 15.77
C LYS A 109 -1.27 10.65 17.11
N LYS A 110 -2.37 9.88 17.17
CA LYS A 110 -2.72 9.11 18.38
C LYS A 110 -1.69 8.02 18.66
N SER A 111 -1.19 7.33 17.63
CA SER A 111 -0.10 6.37 17.78
C SER A 111 1.20 7.04 18.22
N GLU A 112 1.50 8.22 17.68
CA GLU A 112 2.69 8.99 18.03
C GLU A 112 2.71 9.38 19.52
N ALA A 113 1.59 9.91 20.01
CA ALA A 113 1.42 10.29 21.42
C ALA A 113 1.52 9.10 22.39
N ALA A 114 1.20 7.88 21.94
CA ALA A 114 1.31 6.66 22.74
C ALA A 114 2.73 6.03 22.71
N THR A 115 3.66 6.64 21.96
CA THR A 115 5.10 6.27 21.93
C THR A 115 5.99 7.21 22.74
N ALA A 116 5.46 8.36 23.18
CA ALA A 116 6.15 9.36 23.98
C ALA A 116 5.98 9.09 25.48
#